data_AF-A0A1Q8X8T0-F1
#
_entry.id   AF-A0A1Q8X8T0-F1
#
_cell.length_a   1.000
_cell.length_b   1.000
_cell.length_c   1.000
_cell.angle_alpha   90.00
_cell.angle_beta   90.00
_cell.angle_gamma   90.00
#
_symmetry.space_group_name_H-M   'P 1'
#
loop_
_entity.id
_entity.type
_entity.pdbx_description
1 polymer ?
#
loop_
_entity_poly.entity_id
_entity_poly.type
_entity_poly.pdbx_seq_one_letter_code
_entity_poly.pdbx_strand_id
1 'polypeptide(L)'
;MKDYASGEDLIAEIRKRAELFIAEFDDVVTLVTSLSREELFTSGQRAWASSTPSAWPVATWVHINTVAPFTSFRTRIRAWKRR
;
A
#
# COMPACT_ATOMS: atom_id res chain seq x y z
N MET A 1 9.88 -20.73 -6.38
CA MET A 1 10.40 -19.70 -5.45
C MET A 1 11.52 -18.98 -6.20
N LYS A 2 11.71 -17.67 -6.06
CA LYS A 2 12.88 -17.04 -6.69
C LYS A 2 14.12 -17.51 -5.95
N ASP A 3 15.04 -18.14 -6.66
CA ASP A 3 16.34 -18.51 -6.12
C ASP A 3 17.32 -17.36 -6.40
N TYR A 4 18.08 -16.98 -5.36
CA TYR A 4 19.11 -15.96 -5.45
C TYR A 4 20.47 -16.65 -5.35
N ALA A 5 21.39 -16.30 -6.25
CA ALA A 5 22.69 -16.97 -6.33
C ALA A 5 23.58 -16.64 -5.12
N SER A 6 23.38 -15.47 -4.49
CA SER A 6 24.09 -15.04 -3.30
C SER A 6 23.23 -14.18 -2.37
N GLY A 7 23.72 -13.96 -1.14
CA GLY A 7 23.10 -13.02 -0.20
C GLY A 7 23.11 -11.57 -0.73
N GLU A 8 24.14 -11.19 -1.48
CA GLU A 8 24.22 -9.87 -2.12
C GLU A 8 23.13 -9.69 -3.19
N ASP A 9 22.84 -10.73 -3.99
CA ASP A 9 21.76 -10.68 -4.98
C ASP A 9 20.39 -10.50 -4.31
N LEU A 10 20.17 -11.17 -3.16
CA LEU A 10 18.97 -11.01 -2.37
C LEU A 10 18.87 -9.58 -1.80
N ILE A 11 19.95 -9.03 -1.25
CA ILE A 11 19.99 -7.65 -0.73
C ILE A 11 19.69 -6.65 -1.85
N ALA A 12 20.27 -6.84 -3.03
CA ALA A 12 20.05 -6.00 -4.20
C ALA A 12 18.58 -6.04 -4.64
N GLU A 13 17.95 -7.21 -4.73
CA GLU A 13 16.53 -7.31 -5.06
C GLU A 13 15.65 -6.69 -3.97
N ILE A 14 15.96 -6.89 -2.68
CA ILE A 14 15.21 -6.24 -1.58
C ILE A 14 15.26 -4.71 -1.72
N ARG A 15 16.44 -4.14 -1.97
CA ARG A 15 16.60 -2.69 -2.18
C ARG A 15 15.81 -2.19 -3.39
N LYS A 16 15.95 -2.87 -4.52
CA LYS A 16 15.19 -2.56 -5.75
C LYS A 16 13.69 -2.59 -5.51
N ARG A 17 13.19 -3.59 -4.79
CA ARG A 17 11.75 -3.70 -4.44
C ARG A 17 11.31 -2.58 -3.50
N ALA A 18 12.14 -2.21 -2.53
CA ALA A 18 11.84 -1.11 -1.63
C ALA A 18 11.75 0.23 -2.38
N GLU A 19 12.68 0.50 -3.30
CA GLU A 19 12.68 1.71 -4.12
C GLU A 19 11.42 1.80 -5.01
N LEU A 20 11.10 0.73 -5.75
CA LEU A 20 9.90 0.68 -6.58
C LEU A 20 8.63 0.88 -5.75
N PHE A 21 8.56 0.20 -4.61
CA PHE A 21 7.42 0.31 -3.70
C PHE A 21 7.26 1.72 -3.14
N ILE A 22 8.35 2.37 -2.71
CA ILE A 22 8.31 3.74 -2.19
C ILE A 22 7.81 4.71 -3.26
N ALA A 23 8.33 4.59 -4.50
CA ALA A 23 7.93 5.45 -5.61
C ALA A 23 6.42 5.33 -5.95
N GLU A 24 5.85 4.12 -5.86
CA GLU A 24 4.40 3.91 -6.09
C GLU A 24 3.51 4.67 -5.07
N PHE A 25 4.02 5.05 -3.88
CA PHE A 25 3.23 5.78 -2.89
C PHE A 25 3.14 7.29 -3.12
N ASP A 26 4.03 7.86 -3.93
CA ASP A 26 3.96 9.29 -4.28
C ASP A 26 2.63 9.60 -5.00
N ASP A 27 2.16 8.68 -5.84
CA ASP A 27 0.87 8.77 -6.52
C ASP A 27 -0.30 8.67 -5.53
N VAL A 28 -0.19 7.88 -4.46
CA VAL A 28 -1.23 7.76 -3.42
C VAL A 28 -1.35 9.06 -2.63
N VAL A 29 -0.22 9.68 -2.27
CA VAL A 29 -0.22 10.98 -1.59
C VAL A 29 -0.82 12.06 -2.49
N THR A 30 -0.44 12.07 -3.77
CA THR A 30 -0.99 12.99 -4.78
C THR A 30 -2.50 12.81 -4.91
N LEU A 31 -2.99 11.57 -5.00
CA LEU A 31 -4.42 11.27 -5.03
C LEU A 31 -5.12 11.84 -3.80
N VAL A 32 -4.68 11.51 -2.58
CA VAL A 32 -5.35 11.93 -1.34
C VAL A 32 -5.36 13.45 -1.18
N THR A 33 -4.28 14.13 -1.57
CA THR A 33 -4.17 15.59 -1.46
C THR A 33 -4.97 16.35 -2.53
N SER A 34 -5.23 15.73 -3.68
CA SER A 34 -6.05 16.31 -4.75
C SER A 34 -7.56 16.26 -4.49
N LEU A 35 -8.02 15.39 -3.58
CA LEU A 35 -9.45 15.17 -3.32
C LEU A 35 -9.97 16.12 -2.26
N SER A 36 -11.19 16.62 -2.48
CA SER A 36 -11.93 17.31 -1.43
C SER A 36 -12.27 16.37 -0.27
N ARG A 37 -12.64 16.97 0.87
CA ARG A 37 -13.08 16.20 2.04
C ARG A 37 -14.27 15.31 1.72
N GLU A 38 -15.22 15.80 0.93
CA GLU A 38 -16.41 15.04 0.54
C GLU A 38 -16.03 13.87 -0.36
N GLU A 39 -15.22 14.09 -1.39
CA GLU A 39 -14.75 13.02 -2.28
C GLU A 39 -13.97 11.93 -1.54
N LEU A 40 -13.24 12.30 -0.49
CA LEU A 40 -12.41 11.38 0.28
C LEU A 40 -13.22 10.56 1.29
N PHE A 41 -14.17 11.19 1.99
CA PHE A 41 -14.84 10.59 3.15
C PHE A 41 -16.31 10.21 2.94
N THR A 42 -16.92 10.55 1.80
CA THR A 42 -18.31 10.21 1.48
C THR A 42 -18.38 9.13 0.38
N SER A 43 -19.37 8.24 0.46
CA SER A 43 -19.65 7.24 -0.56
C SER A 43 -20.25 7.87 -1.83
N GLY A 44 -20.18 7.16 -2.96
CA GLY A 44 -20.78 7.60 -4.23
C GLY A 44 -19.98 8.62 -5.02
N GLN A 45 -18.90 9.17 -4.45
CA GLN A 45 -18.14 10.28 -5.05
C GLN A 45 -17.22 9.83 -6.20
N ARG A 46 -16.78 8.58 -6.17
CA ARG A 46 -15.97 7.96 -7.23
C ARG A 46 -16.59 6.63 -7.65
N ALA A 47 -16.83 6.48 -8.96
CA ALA A 47 -17.45 5.29 -9.53
C ALA A 47 -16.68 4.01 -9.20
N TRP A 48 -15.34 4.03 -9.25
CA TRP A 48 -14.51 2.87 -8.92
C TRP A 48 -14.64 2.48 -7.44
N ALA A 49 -14.71 3.45 -6.52
CA ALA A 49 -14.81 3.19 -5.09
C ALA A 49 -16.19 2.67 -4.69
N SER A 50 -17.22 3.06 -5.45
CA SER A 50 -18.63 2.72 -5.21
C SER A 50 -19.12 1.55 -6.08
N SER A 51 -18.22 0.89 -6.80
CA SER A 51 -18.55 -0.23 -7.69
C SER A 51 -18.91 -1.52 -6.93
N THR A 52 -18.52 -1.61 -5.66
CA THR A 52 -18.83 -2.74 -4.78
C THR A 52 -20.14 -2.50 -4.01
N PRO A 53 -20.88 -3.56 -3.61
CA PRO A 53 -22.10 -3.42 -2.82
C PRO A 53 -21.92 -2.66 -1.48
N SER A 54 -20.70 -2.67 -0.94
CA SER A 54 -20.34 -1.93 0.27
C SER A 54 -20.27 -0.42 0.08
N ALA A 55 -20.18 0.07 -1.17
CA ALA A 55 -20.14 1.48 -1.54
C ALA A 55 -19.18 2.32 -0.67
N TRP A 56 -17.97 1.84 -0.45
CA TRP A 56 -17.04 2.49 0.47
C TRP A 56 -16.54 3.86 -0.03
N PRO A 57 -16.28 4.82 0.87
CA PRO A 57 -15.58 6.04 0.52
C PRO A 57 -14.14 5.72 0.09
N VAL A 58 -13.53 6.65 -0.65
CA VAL A 58 -12.14 6.50 -1.16
C VAL A 58 -11.16 6.26 0.00
N ALA A 59 -11.33 6.91 1.14
CA ALA A 59 -10.48 6.76 2.31
C ALA A 59 -10.36 5.31 2.80
N THR A 60 -11.45 4.52 2.73
CA THR A 60 -11.42 3.11 3.15
C THR A 60 -10.55 2.28 2.22
N TRP A 61 -10.66 2.48 0.91
CA TRP A 61 -9.82 1.80 -0.08
C TRP A 61 -8.33 2.15 0.09
N VAL A 62 -8.01 3.41 0.36
CA VAL A 62 -6.64 3.83 0.69
C VAL A 62 -6.17 3.12 1.96
N HIS A 63 -6.97 3.11 3.02
CA HIS A 63 -6.59 2.52 4.31
C HIS A 63 -6.28 1.02 4.22
N ILE A 64 -7.15 0.23 3.57
CA ILE A 64 -6.99 -1.24 3.51
C ILE A 64 -5.82 -1.68 2.63
N ASN A 65 -5.37 -0.83 1.69
CA ASN A 65 -4.24 -1.13 0.82
C ASN A 65 -2.92 -0.51 1.30
N THR A 66 -2.96 0.35 2.32
CA THR A 66 -1.77 1.03 2.86
C THR A 66 -1.59 0.78 4.36
N VAL A 67 -2.24 1.57 5.21
CA VAL A 67 -2.06 1.58 6.66
C VAL A 67 -2.28 0.19 7.28
N ALA A 68 -3.35 -0.50 6.91
CA ALA A 68 -3.66 -1.83 7.45
C ALA A 68 -2.58 -2.88 7.10
N PRO A 69 -2.21 -3.08 5.82
CA PRO A 69 -1.13 -4.01 5.48
C PRO A 69 0.20 -3.56 6.07
N PHE A 70 0.57 -2.27 6.08
CA PHE A 70 1.86 -1.85 6.64
C PHE A 70 1.96 -2.19 8.12
N THR A 71 0.87 -2.03 8.87
CA THR A 71 0.81 -2.38 10.29
C THR A 71 1.01 -3.88 10.50
N SER A 72 0.28 -4.71 9.75
CA SER A 72 0.35 -6.18 9.87
C SER A 72 1.68 -6.76 9.36
N PHE A 73 2.14 -6.35 8.17
CA PHE A 73 3.42 -6.80 7.59
C PHE A 73 4.62 -6.32 8.41
N ARG A 74 4.59 -5.11 8.98
CA ARG A 74 5.61 -4.64 9.93
C ARG A 74 5.76 -5.57 11.12
N THR A 75 4.65 -6.08 11.65
CA THR A 75 4.67 -7.03 12.77
C THR A 75 5.32 -8.35 12.35
N ARG A 76 4.96 -8.87 11.16
CA ARG A 76 5.53 -10.10 10.59
C ARG A 76 7.03 -9.99 10.33
N ILE A 77 7.51 -8.92 9.69
CA ILE A 77 8.93 -8.74 9.40
C ILE A 77 9.76 -8.58 10.68
N ARG A 78 9.22 -7.94 11.72
CA ARG A 78 9.87 -7.86 13.04
C ARG A 78 9.94 -9.21 13.75
N ALA A 79 8.94 -10.07 13.57
CA ALA A 79 8.98 -11.44 14.11
C ALA A 79 10.02 -12.29 13.35
N TRP A 80 10.08 -12.15 12.03
CA TRP A 80 11.06 -12.83 11.19
C TRP A 80 12.50 -12.44 11.55
N LYS A 81 12.81 -11.15 11.71
CA LYS A 81 14.16 -10.66 12.10
C LYS A 81 14.62 -11.07 13.49
N ARG A 82 13.72 -11.54 14.35
CA ARG A 82 14.04 -11.99 15.73
C ARG A 82 14.32 -13.48 15.80
N ARG A 83 13.94 -14.24 14.76
CA ARG A 83 14.33 -15.64 14.61
C ARG A 83 15.78 -15.68 14.12
#